data_AF-A0A9Q0NJF0-F1
#
_entry.id   AF-A0A9Q0NJF0-F1
#
_cell.length_a   1.000
_cell.length_b   1.000
_cell.length_c   1.000
_cell.angle_alpha   90.00
_cell.angle_beta   90.00
_cell.angle_gamma   90.00
#
_symmetry.space_group_name_H-M   'P 1'
#
loop_
_entity.id
_entity.type
_entity.pdbx_description
1 polymer ?
#
loop_
_entity_poly.entity_id
_entity_poly.type
_entity_poly.pdbx_seq_one_letter_code
_entity_poly.pdbx_strand_id
1 'polypeptide(L)'
;MARSGSLAVTLLWSLVLFGTLTLIQAKKSKEDKEITHKVFFDVEIDGKPAGRITVGLFGKTVPKTVENFRALCTGEKGRGGINLRGEKFADENFKLKHTGPGILSMANAGSDTNGSQFFITTVTTSWLDGRHVVFGKVISGMDVVYKVEAEGRQSGTPKSKVVIADSGELPL
;
A
#
# COMPACT_ATOMS: atom_id res chain seq x y z
N MET A 1 -17.89 -58.44 -10.66
CA MET A 1 -17.47 -57.54 -11.76
C MET A 1 -17.19 -56.16 -11.16
N ALA A 2 -15.92 -55.86 -10.86
CA ALA A 2 -15.53 -54.72 -10.04
C ALA A 2 -15.51 -53.41 -10.85
N ARG A 3 -16.27 -52.39 -10.41
CA ARG A 3 -16.16 -51.01 -10.89
C ARG A 3 -14.92 -50.34 -10.29
N SER A 4 -13.73 -50.63 -10.84
CA SER A 4 -12.44 -50.17 -10.31
C SER A 4 -11.88 -48.89 -10.99
N GLY A 5 -12.60 -48.25 -11.90
CA GLY A 5 -12.05 -47.16 -12.75
C GLY A 5 -12.39 -45.71 -12.34
N SER A 6 -13.27 -45.49 -11.36
CA SER A 6 -13.84 -44.15 -11.14
C SER A 6 -13.02 -43.24 -10.23
N LEU A 7 -12.36 -43.79 -9.19
CA LEU A 7 -11.69 -42.98 -8.16
C LEU A 7 -10.43 -42.27 -8.67
N ALA A 8 -9.61 -42.93 -9.50
CA ALA A 8 -8.37 -42.35 -10.01
C ALA A 8 -8.64 -41.18 -10.97
N VAL A 9 -9.68 -41.28 -11.80
CA VAL A 9 -10.08 -40.22 -12.75
C VAL A 9 -10.64 -39.02 -12.01
N THR A 10 -11.51 -39.22 -11.00
CA THR A 10 -12.01 -38.11 -10.17
C THR A 10 -10.91 -37.43 -9.37
N LEU A 11 -9.92 -38.19 -8.87
CA LEU A 11 -8.78 -37.64 -8.15
C LEU A 11 -7.90 -36.78 -9.09
N LEU A 12 -7.63 -37.26 -10.30
CA LEU A 12 -6.84 -36.54 -11.29
C LEU A 12 -7.51 -35.22 -11.72
N TRP A 13 -8.83 -35.23 -11.98
CA TRP A 13 -9.58 -34.01 -12.30
C TRP A 13 -9.62 -33.02 -11.15
N SER A 14 -9.74 -33.50 -9.90
CA SER A 14 -9.71 -32.65 -8.72
C SER A 14 -8.35 -31.96 -8.51
N LEU A 15 -7.24 -32.68 -8.78
CA LEU A 15 -5.88 -32.13 -8.73
C LEU A 15 -5.65 -31.08 -9.83
N VAL A 16 -6.13 -31.32 -11.05
CA VAL A 16 -6.05 -30.36 -12.16
C VAL A 16 -6.88 -29.10 -11.86
N LEU A 17 -8.10 -29.25 -11.33
CA LEU A 17 -8.95 -28.11 -10.97
C LEU A 17 -8.33 -27.28 -9.82
N PHE A 18 -7.79 -27.92 -8.79
CA PHE A 18 -7.12 -27.22 -7.70
C PHE A 18 -5.82 -26.53 -8.16
N GLY A 19 -5.03 -27.18 -9.02
CA GLY A 19 -3.82 -26.61 -9.62
C GLY A 19 -4.10 -25.38 -10.49
N THR A 20 -5.15 -25.42 -11.31
CA THR A 20 -5.54 -24.25 -12.13
C THR A 20 -6.07 -23.10 -11.29
N LEU A 21 -6.88 -23.37 -10.25
CA LEU A 21 -7.40 -22.32 -9.36
C LEU A 21 -6.29 -21.61 -8.58
N THR A 22 -5.32 -22.35 -8.03
CA THR A 22 -4.17 -21.78 -7.30
C THR A 22 -3.31 -20.90 -8.18
N LEU A 23 -3.05 -21.31 -9.43
CA LEU A 23 -2.33 -20.50 -10.42
C LEU A 23 -3.10 -19.21 -10.78
N ILE A 24 -4.42 -19.29 -10.97
CA ILE A 24 -5.27 -18.11 -11.24
C ILE A 24 -5.21 -17.14 -10.07
N GLN A 25 -5.33 -17.63 -8.83
CA GLN A 25 -5.30 -16.79 -7.64
C GLN A 25 -3.93 -16.16 -7.41
N ALA A 26 -2.84 -16.89 -7.66
CA ALA A 26 -1.48 -16.34 -7.59
C ALA A 26 -1.22 -15.28 -8.67
N LYS A 27 -1.65 -15.52 -9.92
CA LYS A 27 -1.55 -14.55 -11.01
C LYS A 27 -2.33 -13.27 -10.68
N LYS A 28 -3.57 -13.41 -10.20
CA LYS A 28 -4.40 -12.28 -9.77
C LYS A 28 -3.77 -11.51 -8.62
N SER A 29 -3.25 -12.20 -7.60
CA SER A 29 -2.55 -11.54 -6.48
C SER A 29 -1.29 -10.79 -6.94
N LYS A 30 -0.61 -11.27 -7.99
CA LYS A 30 0.55 -10.59 -8.57
C LYS A 30 0.12 -9.34 -9.35
N GLU A 31 -0.95 -9.44 -10.12
CA GLU A 31 -1.55 -8.32 -10.88
C GLU A 31 -2.07 -7.22 -9.94
N ASP A 32 -2.79 -7.59 -8.87
CA ASP A 32 -3.30 -6.65 -7.86
C ASP A 32 -2.18 -5.90 -7.11
N LYS A 33 -0.94 -6.42 -7.11
CA LYS A 33 0.22 -5.83 -6.44
C LYS A 33 1.30 -5.35 -7.41
N GLU A 34 0.95 -5.19 -8.68
CA GLU A 34 1.86 -4.66 -9.69
C GLU A 34 2.18 -3.20 -9.38
N ILE A 35 3.46 -2.87 -9.32
CA ILE A 35 3.94 -1.50 -9.12
C ILE A 35 3.86 -0.78 -10.46
N THR A 36 3.01 0.22 -10.57
CA THR A 36 2.86 1.04 -11.78
C THR A 36 3.41 2.46 -11.64
N HIS A 37 3.74 2.89 -10.43
CA HIS A 37 4.45 4.16 -10.20
C HIS A 37 5.41 3.98 -9.02
N LYS A 38 6.45 4.81 -8.97
CA LYS A 38 7.36 4.90 -7.83
C LYS A 38 7.42 6.35 -7.36
N VAL A 39 7.36 6.56 -6.05
CA VAL A 39 7.57 7.87 -5.43
C VAL A 39 8.61 7.79 -4.33
N PHE A 40 9.18 8.92 -3.95
CA PHE A 40 10.17 9.01 -2.88
C PHE A 40 9.84 10.09 -1.86
N PHE A 41 10.38 9.90 -0.65
CA PHE A 41 10.44 10.89 0.43
C PHE A 41 11.87 10.99 0.94
N ASP A 42 12.45 12.18 0.90
CA ASP A 42 13.64 12.50 1.68
C ASP A 42 13.20 12.98 3.05
N VAL A 43 13.60 12.24 4.08
CA VAL A 43 13.15 12.45 5.45
C VAL A 43 14.22 13.17 6.25
N GLU A 44 13.79 14.15 7.04
CA GLU A 44 14.59 14.79 8.08
C GLU A 44 14.01 14.53 9.47
N ILE A 45 14.91 14.37 10.45
CA ILE A 45 14.58 14.29 11.88
C ILE A 45 15.36 15.40 12.59
N ASP A 46 14.64 16.32 13.25
CA ASP A 46 15.19 17.54 13.87
C ASP A 46 16.11 18.34 12.92
N GLY A 47 15.70 18.42 11.64
CA GLY A 47 16.43 19.16 10.59
C GLY A 47 17.69 18.47 10.09
N LYS A 48 17.93 17.20 10.45
CA LYS A 48 19.05 16.40 9.95
C LYS A 48 18.54 15.35 8.96
N PRO A 49 19.21 15.15 7.81
CA PRO A 49 18.84 14.09 6.87
C PRO A 49 18.87 12.70 7.53
N ALA A 50 17.75 11.98 7.46
CA ALA A 50 17.57 10.63 8.02
C ALA A 50 17.64 9.53 6.94
N GLY A 51 17.41 9.90 5.68
CA GLY A 51 17.52 9.04 4.50
C GLY A 51 16.33 9.17 3.56
N ARG A 52 16.30 8.33 2.52
CA ARG A 52 15.23 8.29 1.52
C ARG A 52 14.36 7.06 1.68
N ILE A 53 13.04 7.23 1.64
CA ILE A 53 12.07 6.16 1.50
C ILE A 53 11.63 6.12 0.03
N THR A 54 11.57 4.93 -0.57
CA THR A 54 10.97 4.75 -1.90
C THR A 54 9.79 3.80 -1.80
N VAL A 55 8.67 4.20 -2.40
CA VAL A 55 7.41 3.46 -2.37
C VAL A 55 7.00 3.11 -3.80
N GLY A 56 6.62 1.85 -4.02
CA GLY A 56 5.90 1.43 -5.22
C GLY A 56 4.39 1.52 -5.02
N LEU A 57 3.67 2.04 -6.01
CA LEU A 57 2.22 2.28 -5.97
C LEU A 57 1.46 1.31 -6.87
N PHE A 58 0.30 0.83 -6.40
CA PHE A 58 -0.49 -0.22 -7.06
C PHE A 58 -1.59 0.34 -7.99
N GLY A 59 -1.19 1.09 -9.03
CA GLY A 59 -2.13 1.88 -9.82
C GLY A 59 -3.06 1.10 -10.73
N LYS A 60 -2.86 -0.21 -10.96
CA LYS A 60 -3.88 -1.05 -11.60
C LYS A 60 -5.05 -1.38 -10.67
N THR A 61 -4.79 -1.40 -9.36
CA THR A 61 -5.74 -1.88 -8.36
C THR A 61 -6.55 -0.75 -7.76
N VAL A 62 -5.90 0.38 -7.52
CA VAL A 62 -6.48 1.60 -6.95
C VAL A 62 -5.97 2.85 -7.69
N PRO A 63 -6.28 2.98 -9.00
CA PRO A 63 -5.77 4.06 -9.84
C PRO A 63 -6.06 5.47 -9.31
N LYS A 64 -7.26 5.72 -8.75
CA LYS A 64 -7.63 7.06 -8.28
C LYS A 64 -6.84 7.45 -7.03
N THR A 65 -6.69 6.50 -6.11
CA THR A 65 -5.92 6.68 -4.87
C THR A 65 -4.44 6.91 -5.19
N VAL A 66 -3.89 6.13 -6.13
CA VAL A 66 -2.51 6.26 -6.58
C VAL A 66 -2.26 7.60 -7.27
N GLU A 67 -3.14 8.02 -8.17
CA GLU A 67 -2.97 9.29 -8.88
C GLU A 67 -3.04 10.49 -7.93
N ASN A 68 -3.95 10.48 -6.96
CA ASN A 68 -3.98 11.49 -5.90
C ASN A 68 -2.64 11.57 -5.16
N PHE A 69 -2.11 10.42 -4.73
CA PHE A 69 -0.87 10.37 -3.97
C PHE A 69 0.35 10.79 -4.78
N ARG A 70 0.45 10.32 -6.04
CA ARG A 70 1.50 10.70 -6.98
C ARG A 70 1.52 12.22 -7.19
N ALA A 71 0.37 12.82 -7.49
CA ALA A 71 0.24 14.26 -7.68
C ALA A 71 0.57 15.08 -6.42
N LEU A 72 0.27 14.55 -5.23
CA LEU A 72 0.70 15.15 -3.96
C LEU A 72 2.23 15.12 -3.80
N CYS A 73 2.88 14.02 -4.19
CA CYS A 73 4.34 13.88 -4.10
C CYS A 73 5.06 14.82 -5.07
N THR A 74 4.54 15.01 -6.30
CA THR A 74 5.15 15.91 -7.30
C THR A 74 4.79 17.38 -7.07
N GLY A 75 3.71 17.67 -6.36
CA GLY A 75 3.19 19.02 -6.15
C GLY A 75 2.61 19.66 -7.41
N GLU A 76 2.43 18.91 -8.51
CA GLU A 76 2.01 19.43 -9.81
C GLU A 76 0.59 20.03 -9.81
N LYS A 77 -0.22 19.70 -8.80
CA LYS A 77 -1.57 20.25 -8.57
C LYS A 77 -1.65 21.24 -7.40
N GLY A 78 -0.51 21.64 -6.84
CA GLY A 78 -0.45 22.54 -5.69
C GLY A 78 -0.80 21.86 -4.35
N ARG A 79 -1.00 22.66 -3.30
CA ARG A 79 -1.29 22.19 -1.94
C ARG A 79 -2.73 21.66 -1.85
N GLY A 80 -2.92 20.36 -2.11
CA GLY A 80 -4.23 19.70 -2.03
C GLY A 80 -4.35 18.40 -2.83
N GLY A 81 -3.41 18.13 -3.75
CA GLY A 81 -3.51 16.96 -4.64
C GLY A 81 -4.58 17.19 -5.70
N ILE A 82 -5.23 16.12 -6.17
CA ILE A 82 -6.31 16.24 -7.16
C ILE A 82 -7.54 16.99 -6.63
N ASN A 83 -7.69 17.11 -5.31
CA ASN A 83 -8.78 17.83 -4.66
C ASN A 83 -8.27 19.19 -4.14
N LEU A 84 -8.42 20.22 -4.98
CA LEU A 84 -7.91 21.59 -4.79
C LEU A 84 -8.47 22.34 -3.55
N ARG A 85 -9.26 21.70 -2.67
CA ARG A 85 -9.90 22.31 -1.49
C ARG A 85 -10.00 21.39 -0.26
N GLY A 86 -9.22 20.30 -0.19
CA GLY A 86 -9.29 19.38 0.95
C GLY A 86 -10.58 18.54 0.99
N GLU A 87 -11.27 18.43 -0.15
CA GLU A 87 -12.43 17.56 -0.31
C GLU A 87 -12.03 16.10 -0.14
N LYS A 88 -12.88 15.36 0.56
CA LYS A 88 -12.69 13.94 0.79
C LYS A 88 -13.07 13.13 -0.44
N PHE A 89 -12.48 11.94 -0.61
CA PHE A 89 -12.88 10.99 -1.66
C PHE A 89 -13.18 9.60 -1.11
N ALA A 90 -14.02 8.89 -1.86
CA ALA A 90 -14.53 7.58 -1.51
C ALA A 90 -13.43 6.51 -1.41
N ASP A 91 -13.69 5.46 -0.64
CA ASP A 91 -12.85 4.27 -0.58
C ASP A 91 -12.90 3.55 -1.93
N GLU A 92 -11.79 3.50 -2.65
CA GLU A 92 -11.79 2.99 -4.02
C GLU A 92 -12.06 1.48 -4.09
N ASN A 93 -11.42 0.70 -3.22
CA ASN A 93 -11.76 -0.68 -2.86
C ASN A 93 -10.86 -1.19 -1.72
N PHE A 94 -11.17 -2.37 -1.18
CA PHE A 94 -10.40 -3.02 -0.11
C PHE A 94 -9.83 -4.38 -0.54
N LYS A 95 -9.44 -4.53 -1.81
CA LYS A 95 -8.85 -5.79 -2.33
C LYS A 95 -7.52 -6.10 -1.65
N LEU A 96 -6.70 -5.08 -1.45
CA LEU A 96 -5.40 -5.17 -0.79
C LEU A 96 -5.54 -5.11 0.74
N LYS A 97 -4.58 -5.72 1.44
CA LYS A 97 -4.62 -5.98 2.89
C LYS A 97 -3.31 -5.55 3.55
N HIS A 98 -3.36 -5.29 4.85
CA HIS A 98 -2.22 -4.84 5.64
C HIS A 98 -1.36 -6.03 6.09
N THR A 99 -0.74 -6.71 5.13
CA THR A 99 -0.11 -8.02 5.32
C THR A 99 1.22 -8.01 6.07
N GLY A 100 1.79 -6.85 6.40
CA GLY A 100 3.09 -6.76 7.07
C GLY A 100 3.65 -5.35 7.12
N PRO A 101 4.93 -5.19 7.52
CA PRO A 101 5.64 -3.91 7.49
C PRO A 101 5.79 -3.36 6.06
N GLY A 102 5.86 -2.03 5.96
CA GLY A 102 6.08 -1.31 4.72
C GLY A 102 4.84 -1.13 3.86
N ILE A 103 3.65 -1.53 4.31
CA ILE A 103 2.41 -1.32 3.55
C ILE A 103 2.00 0.15 3.67
N LEU A 104 1.76 0.79 2.52
CA LEU A 104 1.28 2.17 2.44
C LEU A 104 -0.24 2.19 2.27
N SER A 105 -0.93 2.95 3.12
CA SER A 105 -2.39 2.95 3.21
C SER A 105 -2.95 4.32 3.60
N MET A 106 -4.19 4.61 3.21
CA MET A 106 -4.86 5.88 3.46
C MET A 106 -5.32 6.00 4.91
N ALA A 107 -5.02 7.14 5.55
CA ALA A 107 -5.69 7.51 6.79
C ALA A 107 -7.05 8.15 6.48
N ASN A 108 -8.04 7.90 7.33
CA ASN A 108 -9.39 8.43 7.19
C ASN A 108 -10.06 8.63 8.57
N ALA A 109 -11.22 9.27 8.57
CA ALA A 109 -12.08 9.52 9.73
C ALA A 109 -13.44 8.79 9.57
N GLY A 110 -13.41 7.57 9.06
CA GLY A 110 -14.59 6.80 8.66
C GLY A 110 -14.66 6.58 7.15
N SER A 111 -15.65 5.80 6.72
CA SER A 111 -15.85 5.44 5.31
C SER A 111 -15.89 6.68 4.41
N ASP A 112 -15.24 6.58 3.25
CA ASP A 112 -15.27 7.59 2.20
C ASP A 112 -14.70 8.96 2.59
N THR A 113 -13.77 9.00 3.57
CA THR A 113 -13.15 10.25 4.05
C THR A 113 -11.66 10.38 3.73
N ASN A 114 -11.21 9.74 2.66
CA ASN A 114 -9.81 9.79 2.21
C ASN A 114 -9.42 11.20 1.77
N GLY A 115 -8.17 11.59 2.01
CA GLY A 115 -7.63 12.90 1.63
C GLY A 115 -6.16 12.81 1.26
N SER A 116 -5.28 13.49 2.00
CA SER A 116 -3.83 13.43 1.82
C SER A 116 -3.08 12.68 2.92
N GLN A 117 -3.73 12.42 4.06
CA GLN A 117 -3.10 11.70 5.17
C GLN A 117 -2.96 10.22 4.84
N PHE A 118 -1.81 9.66 5.19
CA PHE A 118 -1.46 8.27 4.95
C PHE A 118 -0.67 7.73 6.13
N PHE A 119 -0.47 6.41 6.15
CA PHE A 119 0.45 5.76 7.07
C PHE A 119 1.23 4.65 6.37
N ILE A 120 2.41 4.36 6.90
CA ILE A 120 3.24 3.21 6.53
C ILE A 120 3.25 2.27 7.73
N THR A 121 2.89 1.01 7.52
CA THR A 121 2.89 0.01 8.59
C THR A 121 4.32 -0.39 8.98
N THR A 122 4.54 -0.70 10.25
CA THR A 122 5.80 -1.30 10.77
C THR A 122 5.61 -2.74 11.26
N VAL A 123 4.35 -3.19 11.32
CA VAL A 123 3.92 -4.55 11.65
C VAL A 123 2.72 -4.94 10.77
N THR A 124 2.28 -6.20 10.84
CA THR A 124 0.99 -6.60 10.27
C THR A 124 -0.16 -5.93 11.05
N THR A 125 -1.08 -5.29 10.35
CA THR A 125 -2.19 -4.53 10.94
C THR A 125 -3.55 -4.95 10.37
N SER A 126 -3.84 -6.26 10.39
CA SER A 126 -5.04 -6.84 9.75
C SER A 126 -6.37 -6.31 10.29
N TRP A 127 -6.39 -5.74 11.49
CA TRP A 127 -7.58 -5.08 12.05
C TRP A 127 -8.02 -3.83 11.28
N LEU A 128 -7.17 -3.29 10.40
CA LEU A 128 -7.47 -2.16 9.51
C LEU A 128 -8.03 -2.60 8.14
N ASP A 129 -8.05 -3.90 7.85
CA ASP A 129 -8.53 -4.42 6.57
C ASP A 129 -10.03 -4.13 6.37
N GLY A 130 -10.39 -3.66 5.17
CA GLY A 130 -11.76 -3.26 4.88
C GLY A 130 -12.15 -1.88 5.41
N ARG A 131 -11.22 -1.16 6.04
CA ARG A 131 -11.43 0.19 6.61
C ARG A 131 -10.48 1.24 6.05
N HIS A 132 -9.29 0.83 5.63
CA HIS A 132 -8.27 1.71 5.06
C HIS A 132 -7.83 1.16 3.70
N VAL A 133 -7.81 2.03 2.69
CA VAL A 133 -7.41 1.67 1.32
C VAL A 133 -5.89 1.50 1.28
N VAL A 134 -5.42 0.26 1.07
CA VAL A 134 -4.01 -0.02 0.79
C VAL A 134 -3.72 0.30 -0.67
N PHE A 135 -2.67 1.08 -0.92
CA PHE A 135 -2.37 1.57 -2.28
C PHE A 135 -0.89 1.54 -2.68
N GLY A 136 -0.01 1.08 -1.78
CA GLY A 136 1.40 0.89 -2.13
C GLY A 136 2.17 0.07 -1.11
N LYS A 137 3.48 -0.03 -1.34
CA LYS A 137 4.42 -0.57 -0.37
C LYS A 137 5.79 0.08 -0.49
N VAL A 138 6.50 0.19 0.62
CA VAL A 138 7.92 0.53 0.64
C VAL A 138 8.69 -0.53 -0.12
N ILE A 139 9.54 -0.08 -1.04
CA ILE A 139 10.44 -0.92 -1.84
C ILE A 139 11.91 -0.67 -1.52
N SER A 140 12.24 0.45 -0.89
CA SER A 140 13.56 0.79 -0.36
C SER A 140 13.44 1.81 0.78
N GLY A 141 14.40 1.84 1.70
CA GLY A 141 14.44 2.80 2.81
C GLY A 141 13.59 2.40 4.02
N MET A 142 13.36 1.11 4.24
CA MET A 142 12.60 0.65 5.40
C MET A 142 13.32 0.91 6.73
N ASP A 143 14.65 0.96 6.71
CA ASP A 143 15.47 1.43 7.84
C ASP A 143 15.14 2.88 8.22
N VAL A 144 14.85 3.75 7.24
CA VAL A 144 14.41 5.13 7.48
C VAL A 144 13.03 5.16 8.12
N VAL A 145 12.11 4.30 7.68
CA VAL A 145 10.79 4.16 8.33
C VAL A 145 10.95 3.77 9.80
N TYR A 146 11.84 2.83 10.11
CA TYR A 146 12.10 2.44 11.50
C TYR A 146 12.79 3.55 12.31
N LYS A 147 13.64 4.39 11.71
CA LYS A 147 14.14 5.60 12.36
C LYS A 147 13.00 6.55 12.73
N VAL A 148 12.05 6.76 11.81
CA VAL A 148 10.85 7.58 12.08
C VAL A 148 9.98 6.96 13.19
N GLU A 149 9.76 5.65 13.18
CA GLU A 149 9.02 4.96 14.23
C GLU A 149 9.68 5.11 15.61
N ALA A 150 11.01 5.05 15.68
CA ALA A 150 11.76 5.22 16.92
C ALA A 150 11.56 6.60 17.57
N GLU A 151 11.21 7.62 16.76
CA GLU A 151 10.82 8.95 17.25
C GLU A 151 9.38 9.01 17.79
N GLY A 152 8.61 7.92 17.70
CA GLY A 152 7.24 7.85 18.21
C GLY A 152 7.15 7.73 19.74
N ARG A 153 5.96 8.03 20.25
CA ARG A 153 5.50 7.69 21.61
C ARG A 153 4.23 6.85 21.50
N GLN A 154 3.88 6.16 22.59
CA GLN A 154 2.61 5.41 22.65
C GLN A 154 1.38 6.30 22.40
N SER A 155 1.44 7.60 22.71
CA SER A 155 0.38 8.56 22.41
C SER A 155 0.25 8.93 20.92
N GLY A 156 1.18 8.48 20.07
CA GLY A 156 1.30 8.90 18.67
C GLY A 156 2.02 10.24 18.47
N THR A 157 2.29 10.99 19.54
CA THR A 157 3.03 12.26 19.45
C THR A 157 4.53 11.99 19.27
N PRO A 158 5.18 12.54 18.23
CA PRO A 158 6.63 12.39 18.05
C PRO A 158 7.45 13.04 19.17
N LYS A 159 8.63 12.49 19.46
CA LYS A 159 9.65 13.04 20.36
C LYS A 159 10.39 14.22 19.71
N SER A 160 10.57 14.11 18.39
CA SER A 160 11.34 15.02 17.55
C SER A 160 10.54 15.39 16.30
N LYS A 161 10.91 16.50 15.65
CA LYS A 161 10.22 16.95 14.43
C LYS A 161 10.66 16.08 13.26
N VAL A 162 9.72 15.31 12.70
CA VAL A 162 9.93 14.51 11.49
C VAL A 162 9.27 15.20 10.30
N VAL A 163 10.01 15.41 9.21
CA VAL A 163 9.55 16.14 8.03
C VAL A 163 9.93 15.40 6.76
N ILE A 164 9.03 15.39 5.77
CA ILE A 164 9.39 15.08 4.38
C ILE A 164 9.96 16.37 3.79
N ALA A 165 11.28 16.43 3.67
CA ALA A 165 12.01 17.60 3.18
C ALA A 165 11.94 17.74 1.66
N ASP A 166 11.91 16.61 0.95
CA ASP A 166 11.67 16.55 -0.49
C ASP A 166 10.86 15.32 -0.86
N SER A 167 10.10 15.41 -1.96
CA SER A 167 9.32 14.30 -2.49
C SER A 167 9.12 14.44 -3.99
N GLY A 168 8.85 13.32 -4.65
CA GLY A 168 8.56 13.32 -6.07
C GLY A 168 8.30 11.94 -6.63
N GLU A 169 8.17 11.89 -7.95
CA GLU A 169 8.00 10.67 -8.71
C GLU A 169 9.35 10.20 -9.30
N LEU A 170 9.53 8.88 -9.37
CA LEU A 170 10.69 8.23 -9.97
C LEU A 170 10.26 7.43 -11.22
N PRO A 171 11.16 7.28 -12.20
CA PRO A 171 10.97 6.33 -13.29
C PRO A 171 10.74 4.90 -12.79
N LEU A 172 9.95 4.14 -13.53
CA LEU A 172 9.69 2.71 -13.27
C LEU A 172 10.91 1.83 -13.54
#